data_AF-X0X8V8-F1
#
_entry.id   AF-X0X8V8-F1
#
_cell.length_a   1.000
_cell.length_b   1.000
_cell.length_c   1.000
_cell.angle_alpha   90.00
_cell.angle_beta   90.00
_cell.angle_gamma   90.00
#
_symmetry.space_group_name_H-M   'P 1'
#
loop_
_entity.id
_entity.type
_entity.pdbx_description
1 polymer ?
#
loop_
_entity_poly.entity_id
_entity_poly.type
_entity_poly.pdbx_seq_one_letter_code
_entity_poly.pdbx_strand_id
1 'polypeptide(L)'
;MASTYPSTASLPESGSVTSRWLLDEASGQRDDIVSTNHLSDGETVMSDTGLVKAGADFDNAAYFDWDNGEYLRVADNAEVSPTGDMTLSIWANLESNTLSHMCFCSHHNSTDSANERGFIFRHTNENIVLYISSDGTSGNSSESSVPQVLTPGTWYHIVCVYDASAGEVTFYINGQPHGSGTQSGAETSIDNN
;
A
#
# COMPACT_ATOMS: atom_id res chain seq x y z
N MET A 1 1.38 -24.35 -18.65
CA MET A 1 0.08 -24.36 -17.95
C MET A 1 -0.34 -22.91 -17.85
N ALA A 2 -1.63 -22.59 -17.97
CA ALA A 2 -2.06 -21.21 -17.73
C ALA A 2 -1.76 -20.89 -16.26
N SER A 3 -1.03 -19.81 -16.00
CA SER A 3 -0.77 -19.32 -14.65
C SER A 3 -2.12 -19.10 -13.96
N THR A 4 -2.36 -19.83 -12.87
CA THR A 4 -3.56 -19.60 -12.05
C THR A 4 -3.18 -18.61 -10.98
N TYR A 5 -3.51 -17.35 -11.22
CA TYR A 5 -3.35 -16.32 -10.21
C TYR A 5 -4.11 -16.67 -8.93
N PRO A 6 -3.54 -16.41 -7.74
CA PRO A 6 -4.18 -16.76 -6.49
C PRO A 6 -5.50 -15.99 -6.33
N SER A 7 -6.60 -16.74 -6.36
CA SER A 7 -7.96 -16.21 -6.17
C SER A 7 -8.07 -15.41 -4.87
N THR A 8 -8.91 -14.38 -4.86
CA THR A 8 -9.32 -13.69 -3.62
C THR A 8 -10.19 -14.57 -2.72
N ALA A 9 -10.81 -15.64 -3.24
CA ALA A 9 -11.75 -16.47 -2.48
C ALA A 9 -11.16 -17.15 -1.25
N SER A 10 -9.83 -17.31 -1.19
CA SER A 10 -9.13 -17.85 -0.01
C SER A 10 -8.76 -16.80 1.03
N LEU A 11 -8.95 -15.51 0.75
CA LEU A 11 -8.66 -14.43 1.70
C LEU A 11 -9.79 -14.30 2.73
N PRO A 12 -9.46 -14.00 4.00
CA PRO A 12 -10.44 -13.52 4.96
C PRO A 12 -11.20 -12.32 4.37
N GLU A 13 -12.51 -12.27 4.57
CA GLU A 13 -13.36 -11.20 4.05
C GLU A 13 -13.18 -10.92 2.55
N SER A 14 -13.03 -11.96 1.74
CA SER A 14 -12.84 -11.85 0.29
C SER A 14 -13.89 -10.98 -0.44
N GLY A 15 -15.10 -10.85 0.12
CA GLY A 15 -16.16 -9.96 -0.39
C GLY A 15 -15.99 -8.47 -0.05
N SER A 16 -15.09 -8.14 0.87
CA SER A 16 -14.73 -6.77 1.27
C SER A 16 -13.52 -6.23 0.51
N VAL A 17 -12.87 -7.04 -0.32
CA VAL A 17 -11.74 -6.58 -1.15
C VAL A 17 -12.28 -5.66 -2.23
N THR A 18 -11.89 -4.39 -2.21
CA THR A 18 -12.32 -3.40 -3.19
C THR A 18 -11.48 -3.45 -4.47
N SER A 19 -10.16 -3.59 -4.35
CA SER A 19 -9.24 -3.64 -5.49
C SER A 19 -8.03 -4.51 -5.17
N ARG A 20 -7.48 -5.18 -6.18
CA ARG A 20 -6.28 -6.00 -6.05
C ARG A 20 -5.48 -6.05 -7.34
N TRP A 21 -4.26 -5.54 -7.27
CA TRP A 21 -3.28 -5.62 -8.35
C TRP A 21 -2.25 -6.70 -8.04
N LEU A 22 -2.02 -7.61 -8.98
CA LEU A 22 -0.99 -8.65 -8.85
C LEU A 22 0.39 -8.13 -9.26
N LEU A 23 0.43 -7.07 -10.07
CA LEU A 23 1.63 -6.42 -10.58
C LEU A 23 2.51 -7.38 -11.40
N ASP A 24 1.88 -8.29 -12.15
CA ASP A 24 2.56 -9.36 -12.91
C ASP A 24 2.83 -8.95 -14.37
N GLU A 25 2.26 -7.83 -14.82
CA GLU A 25 2.48 -7.29 -16.16
C GLU A 25 3.88 -6.67 -16.28
N ALA A 26 4.52 -6.89 -17.44
CA ALA A 26 5.89 -6.48 -17.69
C ALA A 26 6.11 -4.94 -17.68
N SER A 27 5.08 -4.18 -18.03
CA SER A 27 5.05 -2.71 -18.12
C SER A 27 3.63 -2.24 -18.45
N GLY A 28 3.36 -0.94 -18.32
CA GLY A 28 2.11 -0.30 -18.77
C GLY A 28 0.99 -0.37 -17.75
N GLN A 29 -0.22 -0.72 -18.19
CA GLN A 29 -1.34 -0.86 -17.27
C GLN A 29 -1.13 -2.07 -16.35
N ARG A 30 -1.40 -1.94 -15.05
CA ARG A 30 -1.50 -3.08 -14.11
C ARG A 30 -2.95 -3.38 -13.81
N ASP A 31 -3.37 -4.62 -14.05
CA ASP A 31 -4.77 -4.95 -13.98
C ASP A 31 -5.24 -5.15 -12.54
N ASP A 32 -6.41 -4.56 -12.24
CA ASP A 32 -7.17 -4.91 -11.05
C ASP A 32 -7.95 -6.20 -11.36
N ILE A 33 -7.71 -7.25 -10.57
CA ILE A 33 -8.39 -8.54 -10.74
C ILE A 33 -9.71 -8.64 -9.98
N VAL A 34 -10.12 -7.58 -9.30
CA VAL A 34 -11.36 -7.51 -8.49
C VAL A 34 -12.35 -6.49 -9.06
N SER A 35 -11.88 -5.30 -9.42
CA SER A 35 -12.71 -4.20 -9.93
C SER A 35 -12.24 -3.71 -11.31
N THR A 36 -12.51 -2.44 -11.64
CA THR A 36 -12.01 -1.76 -12.85
C THR A 36 -10.95 -0.68 -12.54
N ASN A 37 -10.44 -0.64 -11.32
CA ASN A 37 -9.45 0.33 -10.85
C ASN A 37 -8.03 0.01 -11.38
N HIS A 38 -7.87 -0.21 -12.68
CA HIS A 38 -6.55 -0.49 -13.27
C HIS A 38 -5.57 0.65 -13.00
N LEU A 39 -4.32 0.29 -12.69
CA LEU A 39 -3.26 1.27 -12.48
C LEU A 39 -2.62 1.62 -13.82
N SER A 40 -2.37 2.91 -14.05
CA SER A 40 -1.55 3.44 -15.14
C SER A 40 -0.16 3.81 -14.65
N ASP A 41 0.84 3.60 -15.50
CA ASP A 41 2.22 4.05 -15.26
C ASP A 41 2.33 5.58 -15.27
N GLY A 42 3.03 6.11 -14.28
CA GLY A 42 3.76 7.36 -14.35
C GLY A 42 5.21 7.06 -14.68
N GLU A 43 5.68 7.52 -15.84
CA GLU A 43 7.00 7.23 -16.42
C GLU A 43 7.14 5.79 -16.96
N THR A 44 8.14 5.01 -16.53
CA THR A 44 8.53 3.70 -17.11
C THR A 44 8.63 2.58 -16.07
N VAL A 45 7.57 2.32 -15.31
CA VAL A 45 7.54 1.20 -14.34
C VAL A 45 7.64 -0.13 -15.10
N MET A 46 8.79 -0.78 -15.01
CA MET A 46 9.02 -2.12 -15.58
C MET A 46 8.66 -3.20 -14.56
N SER A 47 8.82 -4.47 -14.95
CA SER A 47 8.79 -5.59 -14.03
C SER A 47 10.20 -6.09 -13.69
N ASP A 48 10.36 -6.66 -12.50
CA ASP A 48 11.45 -7.57 -12.15
C ASP A 48 10.86 -8.84 -11.51
N THR A 49 11.72 -9.78 -11.13
CA THR A 49 11.38 -11.08 -10.56
C THR A 49 10.49 -10.91 -9.32
N GLY A 50 9.28 -11.46 -9.40
CA GLY A 50 8.31 -11.41 -8.32
C GLY A 50 8.58 -12.38 -7.17
N LEU A 51 7.57 -12.52 -6.30
CA LEU A 51 7.60 -13.49 -5.20
C LEU A 51 7.38 -14.92 -5.74
N VAL A 52 8.46 -15.67 -5.93
CA VAL A 52 8.38 -17.08 -6.32
C VAL A 52 7.85 -17.93 -5.16
N LYS A 53 6.59 -18.39 -5.24
CA LYS A 53 5.99 -19.31 -4.26
C LYS A 53 5.42 -20.53 -4.96
N ALA A 54 5.79 -21.72 -4.51
CA ALA A 54 5.34 -22.97 -5.12
C ALA A 54 3.80 -23.01 -5.27
N GLY A 55 3.31 -23.03 -6.52
CA GLY A 55 1.88 -23.09 -6.84
C GLY A 55 1.16 -21.75 -7.03
N ALA A 56 1.88 -20.61 -6.99
CA ALA A 56 1.39 -19.31 -7.41
C ALA A 56 2.43 -18.64 -8.30
N ASP A 57 2.09 -18.40 -9.57
CA ASP A 57 2.96 -17.70 -10.51
C ASP A 57 2.78 -16.19 -10.23
N PHE A 58 3.62 -15.65 -9.34
CA PHE A 58 3.98 -14.23 -9.34
C PHE A 58 5.35 -14.15 -10.00
N ASP A 59 5.40 -14.39 -11.31
CA ASP A 59 6.67 -14.39 -12.04
C ASP A 59 7.31 -13.00 -12.00
N ASN A 60 6.46 -11.98 -11.95
CA ASN A 60 6.86 -10.58 -11.91
C ASN A 60 6.35 -9.84 -10.68
N ALA A 61 7.00 -8.71 -10.40
CA ALA A 61 6.51 -7.62 -9.58
C ALA A 61 6.83 -6.29 -10.28
N ALA A 62 6.04 -5.24 -10.03
CA ALA A 62 6.39 -3.91 -10.48
C ALA A 62 7.70 -3.44 -9.82
N TYR A 63 8.65 -3.04 -10.66
CA TYR A 63 9.94 -2.51 -10.27
C TYR A 63 9.90 -0.98 -10.33
N PHE A 64 10.38 -0.34 -9.25
CA PHE A 64 10.39 1.10 -9.11
C PHE A 64 11.81 1.60 -8.87
N ASP A 65 12.32 2.40 -9.80
CA ASP A 65 13.59 3.10 -9.65
C ASP A 65 13.34 4.52 -9.11
N TRP A 66 13.93 4.81 -7.96
CA TRP A 66 13.87 6.13 -7.33
C TRP A 66 14.40 7.23 -8.25
N ASP A 67 15.48 6.96 -8.99
CA ASP A 67 16.13 7.97 -9.83
C ASP A 67 15.29 8.33 -11.06
N ASN A 68 14.32 7.49 -11.42
CA ASN A 68 13.39 7.72 -12.54
C ASN A 68 12.07 8.37 -12.11
N GLY A 69 11.81 8.52 -10.80
CA GLY A 69 10.57 9.12 -10.30
C GLY A 69 9.31 8.32 -10.64
N GLU A 70 9.45 7.00 -10.71
CA GLU A 70 8.42 6.06 -11.17
C GLU A 70 7.28 5.88 -10.14
N TYR A 71 6.04 5.77 -10.64
CA TYR A 71 4.88 5.46 -9.81
C TYR A 71 3.77 4.78 -10.62
N LEU A 72 2.89 4.08 -9.92
CA LEU A 72 1.61 3.61 -10.45
C LEU A 72 0.49 4.45 -9.84
N ARG A 73 -0.52 4.80 -10.65
CA ARG A 73 -1.70 5.53 -10.16
C ARG A 73 -3.00 5.02 -10.78
N VAL A 74 -4.09 5.22 -10.06
CA VAL A 74 -5.46 5.08 -10.56
C VAL A 74 -6.13 6.45 -10.49
N ALA A 75 -7.11 6.69 -11.38
CA ALA A 75 -7.92 7.90 -11.30
C ALA A 75 -8.81 7.87 -10.05
N ASP A 76 -8.92 9.02 -9.39
CA ASP A 76 -9.73 9.19 -8.19
C ASP A 76 -11.18 8.75 -8.41
N ASN A 77 -11.70 7.95 -7.47
CA ASN A 77 -13.09 7.52 -7.43
C ASN A 77 -13.47 6.96 -6.05
N ALA A 78 -14.76 6.86 -5.76
CA ALA A 78 -15.27 6.50 -4.44
C ALA A 78 -14.79 5.14 -3.89
N GLU A 79 -14.31 4.20 -4.73
CA GLU A 79 -13.81 2.90 -4.28
C GLU A 79 -12.36 2.96 -3.76
N VAL A 80 -11.54 3.86 -4.30
CA VAL A 80 -10.11 4.03 -3.96
C VAL A 80 -9.84 5.28 -3.13
N SER A 81 -10.90 5.92 -2.64
CA SER A 81 -10.85 7.14 -1.83
C SER A 81 -11.61 6.91 -0.53
N PRO A 82 -11.08 6.03 0.35
CA PRO A 82 -11.73 5.64 1.58
C PRO A 82 -11.75 6.81 2.57
N THR A 83 -12.92 7.09 3.15
CA THR A 83 -13.10 8.13 4.19
C THR A 83 -13.28 7.56 5.60
N GLY A 84 -13.22 6.23 5.74
CA GLY A 84 -13.49 5.49 6.98
C GLY A 84 -12.56 4.29 7.13
N ASP A 85 -13.08 3.18 7.66
CA ASP A 85 -12.31 1.96 7.90
C ASP A 85 -11.58 1.51 6.62
N MET A 86 -10.30 1.16 6.78
CA MET A 86 -9.44 0.84 5.65
C MET A 86 -8.48 -0.28 6.01
N THR A 87 -8.27 -1.20 5.08
CA THR A 87 -7.16 -2.15 5.13
C THR A 87 -6.30 -2.01 3.88
N LEU A 88 -5.00 -1.81 4.07
CA LEU A 88 -3.99 -1.79 3.01
C LEU A 88 -3.09 -3.00 3.17
N SER A 89 -2.84 -3.74 2.08
CA SER A 89 -2.01 -4.95 2.08
C SER A 89 -1.08 -4.94 0.88
N ILE A 90 0.20 -5.18 1.10
CA ILE A 90 1.22 -5.20 0.04
C ILE A 90 2.27 -6.28 0.30
N TRP A 91 2.76 -6.90 -0.77
CA TRP A 91 4.06 -7.59 -0.76
C TRP A 91 5.12 -6.64 -1.28
N ALA A 92 6.18 -6.43 -0.51
CA ALA A 92 7.26 -5.51 -0.87
C ALA A 92 8.63 -6.15 -0.68
N ASN A 93 9.55 -5.81 -1.57
CA ASN A 93 10.97 -6.12 -1.49
C ASN A 93 11.73 -4.84 -1.83
N LEU A 94 12.70 -4.47 -0.99
CA LEU A 94 13.49 -3.28 -1.19
C LEU A 94 14.86 -3.65 -1.75
N GLU A 95 15.39 -2.86 -2.69
CA GLU A 95 16.81 -2.99 -3.09
C GLU A 95 17.74 -2.24 -2.16
N SER A 96 17.21 -1.20 -1.49
CA SER A 96 17.92 -0.39 -0.50
C SER A 96 16.94 0.08 0.57
N ASN A 97 17.43 0.22 1.80
CA ASN A 97 16.70 0.80 2.92
C ASN A 97 17.34 2.11 3.42
N THR A 98 18.12 2.78 2.57
CA THR A 98 18.82 4.03 2.91
C THR A 98 17.95 5.28 2.80
N LEU A 99 16.79 5.19 2.15
CA LEU A 99 15.85 6.29 2.02
C LEU A 99 15.11 6.53 3.34
N SER A 100 14.87 7.81 3.66
CA SER A 100 14.15 8.19 4.88
C SER A 100 12.66 7.85 4.80
N HIS A 101 12.09 7.80 3.59
CA HIS A 101 10.70 7.48 3.35
C HIS A 101 10.55 6.72 2.03
N MET A 102 9.91 5.55 2.08
CA MET A 102 9.53 4.75 0.92
C MET A 102 8.03 4.52 0.97
N CYS A 103 7.29 5.17 0.07
CA CYS A 103 5.83 5.07 0.02
C CYS A 103 5.42 3.78 -0.67
N PHE A 104 4.51 3.02 -0.04
CA PHE A 104 3.86 1.88 -0.67
C PHE A 104 2.60 2.31 -1.43
N CYS A 105 1.81 3.18 -0.81
CA CYS A 105 0.66 3.83 -1.44
C CYS A 105 0.29 5.10 -0.67
N SER A 106 -0.38 6.01 -1.36
CA SER A 106 -0.91 7.23 -0.76
C SER A 106 -2.12 7.72 -1.55
N HIS A 107 -2.97 8.48 -0.88
CA HIS A 107 -4.03 9.26 -1.50
C HIS A 107 -3.77 10.74 -1.21
N HIS A 108 -3.65 11.54 -2.26
CA HIS A 108 -3.29 12.95 -2.14
C HIS A 108 -3.70 13.80 -3.33
N ASN A 109 -3.94 15.09 -3.08
CA ASN A 109 -4.10 16.07 -4.15
C ASN A 109 -2.72 16.48 -4.70
N SER A 110 -2.45 16.15 -5.96
CA SER A 110 -1.19 16.51 -6.63
C SER A 110 -1.16 17.95 -7.14
N THR A 111 -2.29 18.66 -7.11
CA THR A 111 -2.42 20.04 -7.62
C THR A 111 -2.32 21.11 -6.55
N ASP A 112 -2.46 20.73 -5.27
CA ASP A 112 -2.31 21.67 -4.16
C ASP A 112 -0.85 21.78 -3.69
N SER A 113 -0.41 23.03 -3.53
CA SER A 113 0.90 23.40 -2.98
C SER A 113 1.08 23.10 -1.49
N ALA A 114 0.00 22.77 -0.76
CA ALA A 114 0.01 22.62 0.69
C ALA A 114 0.39 21.22 1.22
N ASN A 115 0.90 20.32 0.37
CA ASN A 115 1.13 18.91 0.71
C ASN A 115 -0.13 18.26 1.30
N GLU A 116 -1.26 18.41 0.61
CA GLU A 116 -2.53 17.84 1.07
C GLU A 116 -2.55 16.32 0.88
N ARG A 117 -2.72 15.57 1.97
CA ARG A 117 -2.61 14.11 2.02
C ARG A 117 -3.72 13.55 2.87
N GLY A 118 -4.56 12.67 2.33
CA GLY A 118 -5.57 11.94 3.10
C GLY A 118 -4.91 10.83 3.89
N PHE A 119 -4.14 9.99 3.21
CA PHE A 119 -3.31 8.97 3.87
C PHE A 119 -1.99 8.72 3.15
N ILE A 120 -1.02 8.21 3.90
CA ILE A 120 0.22 7.62 3.37
C ILE A 120 0.52 6.34 4.14
N PHE A 121 0.74 5.25 3.41
CA PHE A 121 1.30 4.03 3.97
C PHE A 121 2.73 3.85 3.45
N ARG A 122 3.70 3.80 4.37
CA ARG A 122 5.12 3.87 4.04
C ARG A 122 6.00 3.08 4.99
N HIS A 123 7.23 2.83 4.54
CA HIS A 123 8.35 2.45 5.39
C HIS A 123 9.28 3.67 5.55
N THR A 124 9.68 3.97 6.77
CA THR A 124 10.84 4.83 7.04
C THR A 124 12.08 3.95 7.22
N ASN A 125 13.25 4.53 7.46
CA ASN A 125 14.47 3.76 7.75
C ASN A 125 14.32 2.73 8.91
N GLU A 126 13.35 2.94 9.82
CA GLU A 126 13.21 2.13 11.03
C GLU A 126 11.79 1.58 11.29
N ASN A 127 10.77 2.13 10.63
CA ASN A 127 9.38 1.84 10.98
C ASN A 127 8.50 1.61 9.76
N ILE A 128 7.43 0.83 9.96
CA ILE A 128 6.25 0.86 9.10
C ILE A 128 5.28 1.89 9.68
N VAL A 129 4.74 2.76 8.85
CA VAL A 129 3.97 3.95 9.26
C VAL A 129 2.70 4.06 8.43
N LEU A 130 1.58 4.33 9.12
CA LEU A 130 0.36 4.86 8.53
C LEU A 130 0.20 6.31 9.00
N TYR A 131 0.19 7.24 8.04
CA TYR A 131 -0.22 8.63 8.24
C TYR A 131 -1.67 8.77 7.79
N ILE A 132 -2.49 9.47 8.59
CA ILE A 132 -3.86 9.85 8.26
C ILE A 132 -4.05 11.34 8.55
N SER A 133 -4.72 12.06 7.66
CA SER A 133 -5.24 13.41 7.90
C SER A 133 -6.76 13.41 7.80
N SER A 134 -7.41 14.13 8.72
CA SER A 134 -8.86 14.27 8.77
C SER A 134 -9.40 15.43 7.91
N ASP A 135 -8.54 16.36 7.48
CA ASP A 135 -8.92 17.50 6.63
C ASP A 135 -7.97 17.76 5.45
N GLY A 136 -7.10 16.79 5.15
CA GLY A 136 -6.11 16.88 4.09
C GLY A 136 -4.86 17.65 4.50
N THR A 137 -4.88 18.42 5.59
CA THR A 137 -3.74 19.23 6.03
C THR A 137 -2.79 18.46 6.95
N SER A 138 -1.54 18.92 7.03
CA SER A 138 -0.57 18.39 8.00
C SER A 138 -0.89 18.75 9.47
N GLY A 139 -1.69 19.80 9.69
CA GLY A 139 -2.05 20.28 11.03
C GLY A 139 -3.04 19.39 11.78
N ASN A 140 -3.90 18.68 11.04
CA ASN A 140 -4.90 17.74 11.58
C ASN A 140 -4.59 16.33 11.08
N SER A 141 -3.44 15.82 11.51
CA SER A 141 -2.95 14.51 11.11
C SER A 141 -2.37 13.72 12.28
N SER A 142 -2.33 12.40 12.09
CA SER A 142 -1.75 11.45 13.03
C SER A 142 -0.84 10.45 12.30
N GLU A 143 0.17 9.94 13.00
CA GLU A 143 1.00 8.82 12.53
C GLU A 143 0.96 7.67 13.54
N SER A 144 0.53 6.50 13.06
CA SER A 144 0.69 5.23 13.79
C SER A 144 1.87 4.48 13.20
N SER A 145 2.71 3.89 14.04
CA SER A 145 3.93 3.24 13.55
C SER A 145 4.39 2.05 14.38
N VAL A 146 5.12 1.13 13.76
CA VAL A 146 5.76 -0.01 14.44
C VAL A 146 7.21 -0.16 14.01
N PRO A 147 8.15 -0.47 14.93
CA PRO A 147 9.55 -0.70 14.59
C PRO A 147 9.71 -1.91 13.69
N GLN A 148 10.17 -1.71 12.47
CA GLN A 148 10.42 -2.77 11.50
C GLN A 148 11.35 -2.23 10.41
N VAL A 149 12.60 -2.68 10.45
CA VAL A 149 13.58 -2.46 9.37
C VAL A 149 13.39 -3.55 8.32
N LEU A 150 13.05 -3.18 7.09
CA LEU A 150 12.99 -4.12 5.97
C LEU A 150 14.41 -4.42 5.46
N THR A 151 14.75 -5.70 5.39
CA THR A 151 16.05 -6.15 4.87
C THR A 151 16.02 -6.14 3.34
N PRO A 152 16.98 -5.50 2.67
CA PRO A 152 17.03 -5.52 1.21
C PRO A 152 17.10 -6.94 0.62
N GLY A 153 16.44 -7.15 -0.51
CA GLY A 153 16.34 -8.45 -1.18
C GLY A 153 15.40 -9.45 -0.50
N THR A 154 14.65 -9.03 0.53
CA THR A 154 13.70 -9.89 1.26
C THR A 154 12.26 -9.44 1.01
N TRP A 155 11.40 -10.37 0.60
CA TRP A 155 9.97 -10.14 0.49
C TRP A 155 9.29 -10.14 1.86
N TYR A 156 8.48 -9.10 2.11
CA TYR A 156 7.62 -9.00 3.29
C TYR A 156 6.18 -8.81 2.87
N HIS A 157 5.26 -9.50 3.55
CA HIS A 157 3.83 -9.18 3.49
C HIS A 157 3.52 -8.19 4.60
N ILE A 158 3.07 -6.99 4.22
CA ILE A 158 2.85 -5.87 5.13
C ILE A 158 1.39 -5.47 5.02
N VAL A 159 0.69 -5.46 6.15
CA VAL A 159 -0.72 -5.08 6.21
C VAL A 159 -0.92 -4.04 7.28
N CYS A 160 -1.76 -3.05 7.01
CA CYS A 160 -2.25 -2.09 7.98
C CYS A 160 -3.78 -2.12 7.97
N VAL A 161 -4.37 -2.31 9.15
CA VAL A 161 -5.81 -2.24 9.38
C VAL A 161 -6.09 -1.00 10.21
N TYR A 162 -6.98 -0.14 9.73
CA TYR A 162 -7.41 1.09 10.39
C TYR A 162 -8.92 1.04 10.63
N ASP A 163 -9.31 1.16 11.90
CA ASP A 163 -10.69 1.38 12.35
C ASP A 163 -10.84 2.88 12.62
N ALA A 164 -11.55 3.57 11.73
CA ALA A 164 -11.73 5.00 11.80
C ALA A 164 -12.59 5.40 12.99
N SER A 165 -13.63 4.61 13.28
CA SER A 165 -14.55 4.91 14.37
C SER A 165 -13.88 4.82 15.75
N ALA A 166 -12.92 3.91 15.91
CA ALA A 166 -12.14 3.72 17.12
C ALA A 166 -10.86 4.57 17.17
N GLY A 167 -10.40 5.09 16.02
CA GLY A 167 -9.09 5.74 15.90
C GLY A 167 -7.95 4.75 16.18
N GLU A 168 -8.12 3.51 15.70
CA GLU A 168 -7.24 2.39 16.00
C GLU A 168 -6.54 1.83 14.76
N VAL A 169 -5.26 1.48 14.91
CA VAL A 169 -4.42 0.95 13.83
C VAL A 169 -3.71 -0.32 14.28
N THR A 170 -3.78 -1.38 13.47
CA THR A 170 -3.03 -2.62 13.68
C THR A 170 -2.17 -2.95 12.46
N PHE A 171 -0.88 -3.15 12.67
CA PHE A 171 0.05 -3.58 11.62
C PHE A 171 0.32 -5.08 11.71
N TYR A 172 0.45 -5.73 10.56
CA TYR A 172 0.87 -7.12 10.46
C TYR A 172 2.08 -7.24 9.53
N ILE A 173 3.06 -8.02 9.95
CA ILE A 173 4.24 -8.38 9.14
C ILE A 173 4.28 -9.89 9.01
N ASN A 174 4.27 -10.38 7.77
CA ASN A 174 4.24 -11.81 7.45
C ASN A 174 3.10 -12.56 8.16
N GLY A 175 1.92 -11.91 8.25
CA GLY A 175 0.70 -12.47 8.83
C GLY A 175 0.66 -12.50 10.37
N GLN A 176 1.63 -11.89 11.06
CA GLN A 176 1.61 -11.76 12.52
C GLN A 176 1.39 -10.30 12.92
N PRO A 177 0.55 -10.01 13.94
CA PRO A 177 0.46 -8.68 14.52
C PRO A 177 1.84 -8.20 14.96
N HIS A 178 2.19 -6.97 14.64
CA HIS A 178 3.50 -6.39 14.93
C HIS A 178 3.40 -5.26 15.95
N GLY A 179 4.49 -5.00 16.68
CA GLY A 179 4.48 -4.04 17.79
C GLY A 179 3.70 -4.54 19.02
N SER A 180 3.06 -3.62 19.74
CA SER A 180 2.25 -3.94 20.94
C SER A 180 0.81 -4.36 20.63
N GLY A 181 0.50 -4.70 19.37
CA GLY A 181 -0.86 -4.96 18.90
C GLY A 181 -1.53 -3.70 18.36
N THR A 182 -2.81 -3.52 18.67
CA THR A 182 -3.60 -2.37 18.24
C THR A 182 -3.13 -1.09 18.92
N GLN A 183 -2.83 -0.06 18.13
CA GLN A 183 -2.47 1.28 18.56
C GLN A 183 -3.71 2.16 18.52
N SER A 184 -3.88 3.05 19.50
CA SER A 184 -4.97 4.03 19.54
C SER A 184 -4.43 5.45 19.35
N GLY A 185 -5.32 6.39 19.01
CA GLY A 185 -4.99 7.80 18.87
C GLY A 185 -4.70 8.24 17.45
N ALA A 186 -5.07 7.43 16.46
CA ALA A 186 -5.17 7.90 15.09
C ALA A 186 -6.36 8.87 14.93
N GLU A 187 -6.32 9.68 13.88
CA GLU A 187 -7.49 10.44 13.42
C GLU A 187 -8.69 9.50 13.21
N THR A 188 -9.91 10.03 13.31
CA THR A 188 -11.15 9.22 13.23
C THR A 188 -11.89 9.35 11.90
N SER A 189 -11.25 9.99 10.93
CA SER A 189 -11.73 10.13 9.56
C SER A 189 -10.54 10.36 8.63
N ILE A 190 -10.74 10.06 7.35
CA ILE A 190 -9.77 10.34 6.29
C ILE A 190 -10.38 11.39 5.36
N ASP A 191 -9.61 12.41 5.04
CA ASP A 191 -9.98 13.39 4.01
C ASP A 191 -9.88 12.81 2.59
N ASN A 192 -10.84 13.17 1.76
CA ASN A 192 -10.96 12.67 0.38
C ASN A 192 -10.17 13.49 -0.66
N ASN A 193 -9.42 14.52 -0.24
CA ASN A 193 -8.62 15.42 -1.08
C ASN A 193 -9.30 15.89 -2.37
#